data_AF-A0A448W1Q4-F1
#
_entry.id   AF-A0A448W1Q4-F1
#
_cell.length_a   1.000
_cell.length_b   1.000
_cell.length_c   1.000
_cell.angle_alpha   90.00
_cell.angle_beta   90.00
_cell.angle_gamma   90.00
#
_symmetry.space_group_name_H-M   'P 1'
#
loop_
_entity.id
_entity.type
_entity.pdbx_description
1 polymer ?
#
loop_
_entity_poly.entity_id
_entity_poly.type
_entity_poly.pdbx_seq_one_letter_code
_entity_poly.pdbx_strand_id
1 'polypeptide(L)'
;MKAAERKMAEELMALTLEAIEKTGSYVSFQISDYGPFIHICAMENGFQENGNFDGWFTIPYSVDKITQEMQEEAYAQAKSYLENLIQKAEITGAA
;
A
#
# COMPACT_ATOMS: atom_id res chain seq x y z
N MET A 1 -7.67 9.96 12.78
CA MET A 1 -6.27 9.73 12.40
C MET A 1 -5.36 10.78 13.05
N LYS A 2 -4.37 10.36 13.84
CA LYS A 2 -3.34 11.19 14.49
C LYS A 2 -2.31 11.69 13.46
N ALA A 3 -1.44 12.63 13.85
CA ALA A 3 -0.46 13.21 12.93
C ALA A 3 0.52 12.19 12.32
N ALA A 4 1.04 11.25 13.12
CA ALA A 4 1.94 10.19 12.64
C ALA A 4 1.24 9.27 11.63
N GLU A 5 -0.01 8.88 11.92
CA GLU A 5 -0.83 8.04 11.05
C GLU A 5 -1.17 8.73 9.72
N ARG A 6 -1.40 10.06 9.74
CA ARG A 6 -1.58 10.85 8.52
C ARG A 6 -0.34 10.86 7.65
N LYS A 7 0.85 11.01 8.26
CA LYS A 7 2.11 10.94 7.53
C LYS A 7 2.31 9.57 6.88
N MET A 8 1.99 8.47 7.58
CA MET A 8 2.00 7.13 7.00
C MET A 8 1.05 7.01 5.80
N ALA A 9 -0.18 7.53 5.93
CA ALA A 9 -1.16 7.53 4.85
C ALA A 9 -0.69 8.34 3.63
N GLU A 10 -0.14 9.53 3.84
CA GLU A 10 0.41 10.40 2.79
C GLU A 10 1.56 9.71 2.03
N GLU A 11 2.48 9.08 2.77
CA GLU A 11 3.63 8.37 2.19
C GLU A 11 3.18 7.15 1.37
N LEU A 12 2.26 6.34 1.91
CA LEU A 12 1.70 5.20 1.19
C LEU A 12 0.87 5.61 -0.03
N MET A 13 0.14 6.74 0.04
CA MET A 13 -0.62 7.27 -1.08
C MET A 13 0.32 7.73 -2.20
N ALA A 14 1.41 8.44 -1.87
CA ALA A 14 2.41 8.86 -2.85
C ALA A 14 3.06 7.65 -3.56
N LEU A 15 3.48 6.64 -2.79
CA LEU A 15 4.04 5.40 -3.35
C LEU A 15 3.02 4.64 -4.20
N THR A 16 1.75 4.63 -3.80
CA THR A 16 0.68 3.99 -4.59
C THR A 16 0.53 4.68 -5.94
N LEU A 17 0.48 6.01 -5.97
CA LEU A 17 0.39 6.78 -7.21
C LEU A 17 1.60 6.54 -8.12
N GLU A 18 2.80 6.56 -7.55
CA GLU A 18 4.03 6.29 -8.30
C GLU A 18 4.06 4.87 -8.87
N ALA A 19 3.61 3.86 -8.10
CA ALA A 19 3.51 2.49 -8.60
C ALA A 19 2.52 2.39 -9.76
N ILE A 20 1.35 3.02 -9.67
CA ILE A 20 0.36 3.06 -10.77
C ILE A 20 0.98 3.67 -12.03
N GLU A 21 1.73 4.77 -11.89
CA GLU A 21 2.34 5.47 -13.01
C GLU A 21 3.47 4.68 -13.67
N LYS A 22 4.29 3.96 -12.89
CA LYS A 22 5.52 3.34 -13.37
C LYS A 22 5.42 1.87 -13.76
N THR A 23 4.47 1.10 -13.22
CA THR A 23 4.56 -0.37 -13.30
C THR A 23 3.48 -1.02 -14.17
N GLY A 24 2.45 -0.27 -14.58
CA GLY A 24 1.27 -0.84 -15.25
C GLY A 24 0.45 -1.79 -14.36
N SER A 25 0.83 -1.93 -13.09
CA SER A 25 0.11 -2.73 -12.10
C SER A 25 -1.18 -2.04 -11.71
N TYR A 26 -2.18 -2.83 -11.33
CA TYR A 26 -3.32 -2.29 -10.60
C TYR A 26 -2.90 -2.15 -9.14
N VAL A 27 -2.91 -0.93 -8.62
CA VAL A 27 -2.70 -0.67 -7.19
C VAL A 27 -3.84 0.21 -6.70
N SER A 28 -4.42 -0.13 -5.56
CA SER A 28 -5.50 0.63 -4.93
C SER A 28 -5.12 1.00 -3.52
N PHE A 29 -5.41 2.25 -3.16
CA PHE A 29 -5.30 2.80 -1.81
C PHE A 29 -6.68 3.22 -1.32
N GLN A 30 -7.09 2.73 -0.15
CA GLN A 30 -8.37 3.06 0.44
C GLN A 30 -8.21 3.38 1.92
N ILE A 31 -8.84 4.46 2.38
CA ILE A 31 -9.09 4.68 3.81
C ILE A 31 -10.51 4.17 4.08
N SER A 32 -10.63 3.15 4.93
CA SER A 32 -11.89 2.49 5.24
C SER A 32 -12.84 3.42 6.02
N ASP A 33 -14.12 3.32 5.68
CA ASP A 33 -15.26 3.96 6.35
C ASP A 33 -15.96 3.01 7.36
N TYR A 34 -15.70 1.70 7.26
CA TYR A 34 -16.25 0.66 8.13
C TYR A 34 -15.30 0.24 9.28
N GLY A 35 -14.12 0.86 9.38
CA GLY A 35 -13.17 0.65 10.47
C GLY A 35 -11.93 1.54 10.31
N PRO A 36 -11.08 1.65 11.35
CA PRO A 36 -9.95 2.54 11.28
C PRO A 36 -8.77 1.85 10.56
N PHE A 37 -8.93 1.57 9.27
CA PHE A 37 -7.91 0.90 8.45
C PHE A 37 -7.58 1.66 7.17
N ILE A 38 -6.32 1.60 6.77
CA ILE A 38 -5.88 1.88 5.40
C ILE A 38 -5.69 0.52 4.73
N HIS A 39 -6.28 0.34 3.56
CA HIS A 39 -6.10 -0.85 2.72
C HIS A 39 -5.27 -0.50 1.50
N ILE A 40 -4.31 -1.37 1.20
CA ILE A 40 -3.56 -1.34 -0.04
C ILE A 40 -3.65 -2.71 -0.67
N CYS A 41 -4.08 -2.76 -1.93
CA CYS A 41 -4.08 -4.00 -2.69
C CYS A 41 -3.44 -3.78 -4.06
N ALA A 42 -2.74 -4.79 -4.54
CA ALA A 42 -2.00 -4.73 -5.79
C ALA A 42 -2.15 -6.02 -6.60
N MET A 43 -2.24 -5.88 -7.92
CA MET A 43 -2.06 -6.94 -8.91
C MET A 43 -0.93 -6.49 -9.85
N GLU A 44 0.22 -7.16 -9.80
CA GLU A 44 1.45 -6.71 -10.48
C GLU A 44 1.25 -6.68 -12.01
N ASN A 45 0.40 -7.56 -12.55
CA ASN A 45 0.13 -7.71 -14.00
C ASN A 45 -1.11 -6.94 -14.47
N GLY A 46 -1.45 -5.84 -13.80
CA GLY A 46 -2.66 -5.06 -14.09
C GLY A 46 -3.94 -5.69 -13.53
N PHE A 47 -5.07 -5.00 -13.71
CA PHE A 47 -6.36 -5.47 -13.19
C PHE A 47 -6.82 -6.73 -13.93
N GLN A 48 -7.20 -7.75 -13.17
CA GLN A 48 -7.75 -9.00 -13.69
C GLN A 48 -9.09 -9.28 -13.00
N GLU A 49 -10.15 -9.44 -13.78
CA GLU A 49 -11.46 -9.84 -13.25
C GLU A 49 -11.35 -11.22 -12.60
N ASN A 50 -11.70 -11.33 -11.31
CA ASN A 50 -11.47 -12.51 -10.47
C ASN A 50 -9.99 -12.89 -10.27
N GLY A 51 -9.07 -11.97 -10.55
CA GLY A 51 -7.65 -12.13 -10.24
C GLY A 51 -7.40 -12.14 -8.73
N ASN A 52 -6.32 -12.83 -8.33
CA ASN A 52 -5.83 -12.74 -6.96
C ASN A 52 -4.97 -11.49 -6.81
N PHE A 53 -4.99 -10.89 -5.62
CA PHE A 53 -4.04 -9.84 -5.26
C PHE A 53 -2.68 -10.46 -4.97
N ASP A 54 -1.64 -9.91 -5.60
CA ASP A 54 -0.24 -10.22 -5.30
C ASP A 54 0.21 -9.56 -3.99
N GLY A 55 -0.40 -8.41 -3.66
CA GLY A 55 -0.21 -7.69 -2.40
C GLY A 55 -1.55 -7.30 -1.78
N TRP A 56 -1.73 -7.58 -0.49
CA TRP A 56 -2.88 -7.14 0.30
C TRP A 56 -2.42 -6.75 1.70
N PHE A 57 -2.56 -5.47 2.04
CA PHE A 57 -2.11 -4.91 3.30
C PHE A 57 -3.24 -4.16 3.98
N THR A 58 -3.35 -4.33 5.30
CA THR A 58 -4.34 -3.64 6.13
C THR A 58 -3.60 -2.99 7.29
N ILE A 59 -3.52 -1.66 7.25
CA ILE A 59 -2.79 -0.87 8.23
C ILE A 59 -3.82 -0.26 9.19
N PRO A 60 -3.90 -0.71 10.45
CA PRO A 60 -4.78 -0.10 11.43
C PRO A 60 -4.31 1.32 11.76
N TYR A 61 -5.24 2.25 11.98
CA TYR A 61 -5.02 3.59 12.49
C TYR A 61 -5.90 3.83 13.72
N SER A 62 -5.73 4.95 14.43
CA SER A 62 -6.35 5.18 15.74
C SER A 62 -6.05 4.08 16.76
N VAL A 63 -4.87 3.49 16.64
CA VAL A 63 -4.38 2.38 17.47
C VAL A 63 -4.01 2.84 18.88
N ASP A 64 -4.16 1.92 19.83
CA ASP A 64 -3.59 2.03 21.17
C ASP A 64 -2.12 1.56 21.18
N LYS A 65 -1.46 1.58 22.35
CA LYS A 65 -0.04 1.17 22.44
C LYS A 65 0.18 -0.31 22.09
N ILE A 66 -0.80 -1.18 22.31
CA ILE A 66 -0.68 -2.63 22.05
C ILE A 66 -0.72 -2.88 20.53
N THR A 67 -1.54 -2.10 19.83
CA THR A 67 -1.74 -2.21 18.37
C THR A 67 -0.80 -1.34 17.54
N GLN A 68 0.08 -0.56 18.18
CA GLN A 68 1.07 0.27 17.50
C GLN A 68 2.15 -0.55 16.77
N GLU A 69 2.66 -1.62 17.38
CA GLU A 69 3.67 -2.49 16.73
C GLU A 69 3.08 -3.14 15.47
N MET A 70 1.83 -3.60 15.54
CA MET A 70 1.11 -4.16 14.39
C MET A 70 0.90 -3.11 13.29
N GLN A 71 0.61 -1.85 13.65
CA GLN A 71 0.51 -0.76 12.69
C GLN A 71 1.85 -0.52 11.99
N GLU A 72 2.93 -0.41 12.75
CA GLU A 72 4.28 -0.14 12.23
C GLU A 72 4.77 -1.28 11.33
N GLU A 73 4.51 -2.54 11.70
CA GLU A 73 4.82 -3.71 10.88
C GLU A 73 4.02 -3.72 9.57
N ALA A 74 2.69 -3.54 9.65
CA ALA A 74 1.84 -3.52 8.46
C ALA A 74 2.20 -2.37 7.52
N TYR A 75 2.53 -1.20 8.09
CA TYR A 75 3.03 -0.04 7.35
C TYR A 75 4.35 -0.37 6.63
N ALA A 76 5.34 -0.94 7.34
CA ALA A 76 6.63 -1.28 6.77
C ALA A 76 6.53 -2.32 5.65
N GLN A 77 5.67 -3.34 5.81
CA GLN A 77 5.42 -4.36 4.79
C GLN A 77 4.79 -3.73 3.53
N ALA A 78 3.76 -2.91 3.69
CA ALA A 78 3.10 -2.25 2.57
C ALA A 78 4.05 -1.30 1.82
N LYS A 79 4.82 -0.51 2.57
CA LYS A 79 5.82 0.41 2.01
C LYS A 79 6.89 -0.36 1.20
N SER A 80 7.50 -1.37 1.82
CA SER A 80 8.53 -2.20 1.16
C SER A 80 8.00 -2.87 -0.10
N TYR A 81 6.75 -3.36 -0.08
CA TYR A 81 6.13 -3.95 -1.26
C TYR A 81 6.01 -2.94 -2.41
N LEU A 82 5.50 -1.72 -2.16
CA LEU A 82 5.36 -0.68 -3.18
C LEU A 82 6.71 -0.21 -3.73
N GLU A 83 7.70 0.01 -2.86
CA GLU A 83 9.06 0.39 -3.27
C GLU A 83 9.70 -0.69 -4.14
N ASN A 84 9.55 -1.96 -3.78
CA ASN A 84 10.04 -3.08 -4.59
C ASN A 84 9.32 -3.17 -5.95
N LEU A 85 8.01 -2.92 -5.98
CA LEU A 85 7.24 -2.92 -7.23
C LEU A 85 7.77 -1.85 -8.20
N ILE A 86 7.95 -0.63 -7.70
CA ILE A 86 8.51 0.50 -8.45
C ILE A 86 9.94 0.17 -8.94
N GLN A 87 10.80 -0.32 -8.04
CA GLN A 87 12.19 -0.64 -8.37
C GLN A 87 12.29 -1.76 -9.43
N LYS A 88 11.44 -2.78 -9.36
CA LYS A 88 11.38 -3.84 -10.38
C LYS A 88 11.11 -3.23 -11.75
N ALA A 89 10.15 -2.31 -11.88
CA ALA A 89 9.80 -1.67 -13.14
C ALA A 89 10.95 -0.83 -13.73
N GLU A 90 11.69 -0.13 -12.88
CA GLU A 90 12.86 0.66 -13.29
C GLU A 90 14.01 -0.23 -13.81
N ILE A 91 14.22 -1.40 -13.22
CA ILE A 91 15.26 -2.35 -13.64
C ILE A 91 14.88 -3.08 -14.92
N THR A 92 13.62 -3.50 -15.05
CA THR A 92 13.16 -4.27 -16.22
C THR A 92 12.96 -3.42 -17.46
N GLY A 93 13.10 -2.09 -17.36
CA GLY A 93 12.85 -1.17 -18.46
C GLY A 93 11.43 -1.35 -19.01
N ALA A 94 10.48 -1.59 -18.11
CA ALA A 94 9.10 -1.89 -18.48
C ALA A 94 8.45 -0.66 -19.12
N ALA A 95 8.46 -0.70 -20.47
CA ALA A 95 7.64 -0.04 -21.49
C ALA A 95 7.56 1.51 -21.47
#